data_AF-A0A8C4ZBC0-F1
#
_entry.id   AF-A0A8C4ZBC0-F1
#
_cell.length_a   1.000
_cell.length_b   1.000
_cell.length_c   1.000
_cell.angle_alpha   90.00
_cell.angle_beta   90.00
_cell.angle_gamma   90.00
#
_symmetry.space_group_name_H-M   'P 1'
#
loop_
_entity.id
_entity.type
_entity.pdbx_description
1 polymer ?
#
loop_
_entity_poly.entity_id
_entity_poly.type
_entity_poly.pdbx_seq_one_letter_code
_entity_poly.pdbx_strand_id
1 'polypeptide(L)'
;MPKEKYDPPDPRRMYTIMSTEEAANGKKSYWGELEISGRVRSLSTALWSLTHLTALHLSDNSLSRIPPDIAKLHNLVYLDLSSNKIRSLPTELGNMVSLRELLLNNNQLRVLPFELGKLFQLQTLGLKGNPLAQEIMSLYQEPDGTRRLLNYLLDNLAGAIKRQPTEQPPARQWIALNEPDRTRASALFSVMCYNVLCDKYATRQLYGYCPSWALNWEYRKKSIMQEILTCNADIISLQVRLFRPT
;
A
#
# COMPACT_ATOMS: atom_id res chain seq x y z
N MET A 1 23.03 6.67 -31.96
CA MET A 1 22.32 5.59 -31.25
C MET A 1 21.41 4.90 -32.25
N PRO A 2 21.50 3.58 -32.47
CA PRO A 2 20.60 2.93 -33.43
C PRO A 2 19.21 2.88 -32.80
N LYS A 3 18.22 3.44 -33.51
CA LYS A 3 16.81 3.31 -33.18
C LYS A 3 16.47 1.81 -33.25
N GLU A 4 16.14 1.19 -32.11
CA GLU A 4 15.55 -0.15 -32.11
C GLU A 4 14.28 -0.08 -32.98
N LYS A 5 14.32 -0.75 -34.14
CA LYS A 5 13.16 -0.88 -35.01
C LYS A 5 12.10 -1.63 -34.23
N TYR A 6 10.97 -0.96 -33.97
CA TYR A 6 9.77 -1.61 -33.49
C TYR A 6 9.25 -2.51 -34.61
N ASP A 7 9.52 -3.81 -34.51
CA ASP A 7 8.90 -4.80 -35.38
C ASP A 7 7.43 -4.97 -34.94
N PRO A 8 6.46 -4.87 -35.87
CA PRO A 8 5.05 -5.06 -35.56
C PRO A 8 4.82 -6.47 -34.99
N PRO A 9 3.88 -6.64 -34.04
CA PRO A 9 3.61 -7.93 -33.43
C PRO A 9 3.22 -8.96 -34.50
N ASP A 10 3.91 -10.10 -34.51
CA ASP A 10 3.60 -11.24 -35.39
C ASP A 10 2.12 -11.63 -35.19
N PRO A 11 1.27 -11.56 -36.23
CA PRO A 11 -0.14 -11.92 -36.15
C PRO A 11 -0.36 -13.34 -35.62
N ARG A 12 0.62 -14.24 -35.76
CA ARG A 12 0.57 -15.61 -35.23
C ARG A 12 0.74 -15.70 -33.70
N ARG A 13 1.15 -14.60 -33.06
CA ARG A 13 1.29 -14.46 -31.59
C ARG A 13 0.23 -13.55 -30.99
N MET A 14 -0.72 -13.08 -31.80
CA MET A 14 -1.86 -12.31 -31.34
C MET A 14 -3.00 -13.28 -30.98
N TYR A 15 -3.27 -13.43 -29.69
CA TYR A 15 -4.40 -14.17 -29.19
C TYR A 15 -5.53 -13.20 -28.87
N THR A 16 -6.60 -13.25 -29.66
CA THR A 16 -7.81 -12.45 -29.43
C THR A 16 -8.74 -13.23 -28.51
N ILE A 17 -8.75 -12.85 -27.23
CA ILE A 17 -9.57 -13.50 -26.18
C ILE A 17 -11.06 -13.13 -26.32
N MET A 18 -11.36 -12.00 -26.97
CA MET A 18 -12.72 -11.52 -27.22
C MET A 18 -12.74 -10.76 -28.56
N SER A 19 -13.68 -11.11 -29.44
CA SER A 19 -13.78 -10.42 -30.74
C SER A 19 -14.32 -8.99 -30.59
N THR A 20 -14.05 -8.14 -31.57
CA THR A 20 -14.55 -6.75 -31.59
C THR A 20 -16.07 -6.67 -31.56
N GLU A 21 -16.75 -7.68 -32.11
CA GLU A 21 -18.23 -7.80 -32.11
C GLU A 21 -18.78 -8.20 -30.74
N GLU A 22 -18.07 -9.07 -30.01
CA GLU A 22 -18.46 -9.46 -28.66
C GLU A 22 -18.31 -8.33 -27.65
N ALA A 23 -17.23 -7.54 -27.78
CA ALA A 23 -17.03 -6.32 -27.00
C ALA A 23 -18.10 -5.26 -27.30
N ALA A 24 -18.49 -5.11 -28.57
CA ALA A 24 -19.56 -4.20 -28.99
C ALA A 24 -20.95 -4.60 -28.44
N ASN A 25 -21.19 -5.91 -28.27
CA ASN A 25 -22.41 -6.45 -27.65
C ASN A 25 -22.40 -6.41 -26.12
N GLY A 26 -21.43 -5.74 -25.50
CA GLY A 26 -21.39 -5.52 -24.05
C GLY A 26 -20.96 -6.73 -23.22
N LYS A 27 -20.48 -7.82 -23.85
CA LYS A 27 -19.81 -8.90 -23.12
C LYS A 27 -18.53 -8.33 -22.50
N LYS A 28 -18.36 -8.53 -21.19
CA LYS A 28 -17.11 -8.22 -20.49
C LYS A 28 -16.34 -9.53 -20.32
N SER A 29 -15.05 -9.55 -20.68
CA SER A 29 -14.23 -10.73 -20.42
C SER A 29 -13.90 -10.77 -18.93
N TYR A 30 -14.18 -11.89 -18.28
CA TYR A 30 -14.03 -12.09 -16.83
C TYR A 30 -12.75 -12.87 -16.46
N TRP A 31 -11.66 -12.73 -17.22
CA TRP A 31 -10.39 -13.34 -16.80
C TRP A 31 -9.75 -12.47 -15.72
N GLY A 32 -9.66 -12.99 -14.50
CA GLY A 32 -8.96 -12.34 -13.39
C GLY A 32 -7.48 -12.72 -13.32
N GLU A 33 -7.06 -13.72 -14.10
CA GLU A 33 -5.74 -14.32 -13.96
C GLU A 33 -4.97 -14.23 -15.28
N LEU A 34 -3.68 -13.91 -15.19
CA LEU A 34 -2.79 -13.84 -16.34
C LEU A 34 -1.47 -14.50 -16.02
N GLU A 35 -1.08 -15.45 -16.86
CA GLU A 35 0.23 -16.09 -16.83
C GLU A 35 1.06 -15.65 -18.03
N ILE A 36 2.30 -15.23 -17.79
CA ILE A 36 3.27 -14.92 -18.83
C ILE A 36 4.51 -15.74 -18.57
N SER A 37 4.85 -16.65 -19.49
CA SER A 37 6.03 -17.50 -19.43
C SER A 37 6.84 -17.39 -20.73
N GLY A 38 8.05 -17.97 -20.76
CA GLY A 38 8.89 -18.01 -21.96
C GLY A 38 10.13 -17.11 -21.92
N ARG A 39 10.76 -16.93 -20.75
CA ARG A 39 12.02 -16.19 -20.58
C ARG A 39 11.91 -14.70 -20.94
N VAL A 40 10.75 -14.11 -20.65
CA VAL A 40 10.47 -12.69 -20.92
C VAL A 40 11.45 -11.81 -20.14
N ARG A 41 12.04 -10.81 -20.82
CA ARG A 41 13.00 -9.87 -20.21
C ARG A 41 12.38 -8.53 -19.83
N SER A 42 11.27 -8.18 -20.46
CA SER A 42 10.56 -6.92 -20.27
C SER A 42 9.07 -7.11 -20.51
N LEU A 43 8.25 -6.43 -19.70
CA LEU A 43 6.80 -6.42 -19.83
C LEU A 43 6.34 -5.13 -20.51
N SER A 44 5.32 -5.22 -21.36
CA SER A 44 4.70 -4.05 -21.98
C SER A 44 3.98 -3.19 -20.94
N THR A 45 4.00 -1.87 -21.11
CA THR A 45 3.27 -0.95 -20.22
C THR A 45 1.76 -1.13 -20.27
N ALA A 46 1.23 -1.71 -21.35
CA ALA A 46 -0.18 -2.04 -21.47
C ALA A 46 -0.65 -3.03 -20.40
N LEU A 47 0.23 -3.92 -19.91
CA LEU A 47 -0.08 -4.88 -18.84
C LEU A 47 -0.61 -4.16 -17.58
N TRP A 48 -0.07 -2.99 -17.28
CA TRP A 48 -0.42 -2.22 -16.07
C TRP A 48 -1.78 -1.51 -16.15
N SER A 49 -2.41 -1.50 -17.33
CA SER A 49 -3.78 -1.01 -17.51
C SER A 49 -4.86 -2.06 -17.23
N LEU A 50 -4.46 -3.33 -17.04
CA LEU A 50 -5.36 -4.44 -16.77
C LEU A 50 -5.76 -4.50 -15.29
N THR A 51 -6.37 -3.42 -14.78
CA THR A 51 -6.68 -3.25 -13.35
C THR A 51 -7.71 -4.24 -12.79
N HIS A 52 -8.34 -5.04 -13.65
CA HIS A 52 -9.27 -6.10 -13.27
C HIS A 52 -8.57 -7.40 -12.85
N LEU A 53 -7.26 -7.51 -13.04
CA LEU A 53 -6.49 -8.68 -12.66
C LEU A 53 -6.45 -8.87 -11.14
N THR A 54 -6.72 -10.11 -10.72
CA THR A 54 -6.62 -10.62 -9.36
C THR A 54 -5.41 -11.53 -9.16
N ALA A 55 -4.93 -12.20 -10.21
CA ALA A 55 -3.69 -13.00 -10.16
C ALA A 55 -2.78 -12.73 -11.35
N LEU A 56 -1.48 -12.60 -11.09
CA LEU A 56 -0.46 -12.39 -12.10
C LEU A 56 0.72 -13.34 -11.86
N HIS A 57 0.90 -14.28 -12.79
CA HIS A 57 1.97 -15.29 -12.76
C HIS A 57 3.06 -14.88 -13.76
N LEU A 58 4.24 -14.56 -13.23
CA LEU A 58 5.42 -14.14 -13.99
C LEU A 58 6.65 -14.98 -13.63
N SER A 59 6.44 -16.18 -13.07
CA SER A 59 7.51 -17.08 -12.67
C SER A 59 8.33 -17.59 -13.86
N ASP A 60 9.58 -17.98 -13.58
CA ASP A 60 10.51 -18.57 -14.56
C ASP A 60 10.75 -17.70 -15.81
N ASN A 61 10.84 -16.38 -15.59
CA ASN A 61 11.19 -15.41 -16.62
C ASN A 61 12.62 -14.87 -16.44
N SER A 62 13.00 -13.86 -17.22
CA SER A 62 14.29 -13.18 -17.14
C SER A 62 14.12 -11.70 -16.81
N LEU A 63 13.09 -11.36 -16.03
CA LEU A 63 12.81 -9.98 -15.62
C LEU A 63 13.93 -9.51 -14.69
N SER A 64 14.52 -8.36 -15.03
CA SER A 64 15.59 -7.73 -14.22
C SER A 64 15.06 -6.68 -13.24
N ARG A 65 13.87 -6.14 -13.54
CA ARG A 65 13.18 -5.09 -12.78
C ARG A 65 11.68 -5.17 -13.02
N ILE A 66 10.93 -4.65 -12.06
CA ILE A 66 9.49 -4.42 -12.18
C ILE A 66 9.25 -2.90 -12.11
N PRO A 67 8.49 -2.30 -13.06
CA PRO A 67 8.23 -0.88 -13.04
C PRO A 67 7.29 -0.49 -11.89
N PRO A 68 7.37 0.75 -11.38
CA PRO A 68 6.42 1.32 -10.41
C PRO A 68 4.95 1.18 -10.80
N ASP A 69 4.66 1.18 -12.10
CA ASP A 69 3.31 1.04 -12.66
C ASP A 69 2.58 -0.24 -12.25
N ILE A 70 3.29 -1.27 -11.75
CA ILE A 70 2.64 -2.48 -11.21
C ILE A 70 1.63 -2.13 -10.11
N ALA A 71 1.85 -1.03 -9.38
CA ALA A 71 0.95 -0.55 -8.33
C ALA A 71 -0.44 -0.12 -8.83
N LYS A 72 -0.61 0.07 -10.15
CA LYS A 72 -1.92 0.34 -10.77
C LYS A 72 -2.86 -0.86 -10.69
N LEU A 73 -2.31 -2.07 -10.55
CA LEU A 73 -3.06 -3.33 -10.38
C LEU A 73 -3.56 -3.47 -8.93
N HIS A 74 -4.37 -2.52 -8.47
CA HIS A 74 -4.84 -2.44 -7.08
C HIS A 74 -5.75 -3.58 -6.62
N ASN A 75 -6.33 -4.34 -7.57
CA ASN A 75 -7.17 -5.52 -7.28
C ASN A 75 -6.37 -6.83 -7.22
N LEU A 76 -5.05 -6.77 -7.44
CA LEU A 76 -4.23 -7.96 -7.44
C LEU A 76 -4.13 -8.56 -6.03
N VAL A 77 -4.46 -9.85 -5.93
CA VAL A 77 -4.43 -10.65 -4.70
C VAL A 77 -3.20 -11.57 -4.70
N TYR A 78 -2.82 -12.07 -5.87
CA TYR A 78 -1.71 -12.99 -6.06
C TYR A 78 -0.70 -12.45 -7.08
N LEU A 79 0.58 -12.40 -6.70
CA LEU A 79 1.68 -12.02 -7.58
C LEU A 79 2.85 -12.99 -7.41
N ASP A 80 3.14 -13.75 -8.48
CA ASP A 80 4.32 -14.61 -8.53
C ASP A 80 5.38 -14.04 -9.48
N LEU A 81 6.53 -13.70 -8.90
CA LEU A 81 7.72 -13.20 -9.56
C LEU A 81 8.92 -14.12 -9.32
N SER A 82 8.68 -15.37 -8.89
CA SER A 82 9.73 -16.32 -8.55
C SER A 82 10.61 -16.67 -9.76
N SER A 83 11.86 -17.08 -9.50
CA SER A 83 12.81 -17.50 -10.53
C SER A 83 13.04 -16.46 -11.64
N ASN A 84 13.23 -15.20 -11.23
CA ASN A 84 13.60 -14.11 -12.12
C ASN A 84 15.00 -13.56 -11.78
N LYS A 85 15.38 -12.42 -12.35
CA LYS A 85 16.67 -11.75 -12.10
C LYS A 85 16.47 -10.40 -11.42
N ILE A 86 15.40 -10.26 -10.63
CA ILE A 86 15.00 -8.99 -10.01
C ILE A 86 16.00 -8.63 -8.91
N ARG A 87 16.56 -7.43 -8.97
CA ARG A 87 17.56 -6.93 -8.00
C ARG A 87 16.97 -6.04 -6.91
N SER A 88 15.85 -5.39 -7.21
CA SER A 88 15.15 -4.48 -6.32
C SER A 88 13.67 -4.43 -6.68
N LEU A 89 12.84 -4.13 -5.69
CA LEU A 89 11.41 -3.89 -5.88
C LEU A 89 11.11 -2.39 -5.88
N PRO A 90 10.12 -1.93 -6.64
CA PRO A 90 9.65 -0.54 -6.55
C PRO A 90 8.97 -0.28 -5.19
N THR A 91 9.12 0.93 -4.67
CA THR A 91 8.48 1.37 -3.41
C THR A 91 6.96 1.35 -3.50
N GLU A 92 6.44 1.58 -4.71
CA GLU A 92 5.02 1.64 -5.05
C GLU A 92 4.33 0.29 -4.89
N LEU A 93 5.08 -0.82 -4.84
CA LEU A 93 4.54 -2.15 -4.53
C LEU A 93 3.81 -2.14 -3.18
N GLY A 94 4.24 -1.31 -2.23
CA GLY A 94 3.57 -1.12 -0.94
C GLY A 94 2.16 -0.53 -1.02
N ASN A 95 1.73 0.02 -2.15
CA ASN A 95 0.39 0.56 -2.34
C ASN A 95 -0.65 -0.51 -2.74
N MET A 96 -0.21 -1.73 -3.08
CA MET A 96 -1.08 -2.83 -3.51
C MET A 96 -1.70 -3.55 -2.31
N VAL A 97 -2.49 -2.83 -1.51
CA VAL A 97 -3.01 -3.29 -0.20
C VAL A 97 -3.90 -4.55 -0.26
N SER A 98 -4.41 -4.91 -1.44
CA SER A 98 -5.21 -6.12 -1.68
C SER A 98 -4.38 -7.40 -1.80
N LEU A 99 -3.05 -7.30 -1.94
CA LEU A 99 -2.16 -8.45 -2.09
C LEU A 99 -2.19 -9.33 -0.84
N ARG A 100 -2.39 -10.63 -1.07
CA ARG A 100 -2.35 -11.69 -0.05
C ARG A 100 -1.15 -12.60 -0.24
N GLU A 101 -0.71 -12.78 -1.48
CA GLU A 101 0.41 -13.66 -1.81
C GLU A 101 1.39 -12.95 -2.74
N LEU A 102 2.64 -12.86 -2.29
CA LEU A 102 3.74 -12.28 -3.04
C LEU A 102 4.92 -13.26 -3.04
N LEU A 103 5.17 -13.90 -4.17
CA LEU A 103 6.26 -14.86 -4.31
C LEU A 103 7.41 -14.22 -5.08
N LEU A 104 8.58 -14.17 -4.44
CA LEU A 104 9.80 -13.54 -4.96
C LEU A 104 10.99 -14.50 -4.89
N ASN A 105 10.73 -15.81 -4.77
CA ASN A 105 11.77 -16.81 -4.55
C ASN A 105 12.78 -16.80 -5.72
N ASN A 106 14.03 -17.17 -5.45
CA ASN A 106 15.09 -17.31 -6.45
C ASN A 106 15.27 -16.05 -7.34
N ASN A 107 15.38 -14.89 -6.70
CA ASN A 107 15.73 -13.63 -7.35
C ASN A 107 17.10 -13.13 -6.85
N GLN A 108 17.48 -11.89 -7.21
CA GLN A 108 18.74 -11.25 -6.80
C GLN A 108 18.49 -10.09 -5.82
N LEU A 109 17.41 -10.17 -5.03
CA LEU A 109 17.04 -9.13 -4.07
C LEU A 109 18.08 -9.05 -2.95
N ARG A 110 18.70 -7.89 -2.80
CA ARG A 110 19.63 -7.61 -1.68
C ARG A 110 18.97 -6.84 -0.54
N VAL A 111 17.97 -6.03 -0.88
CA VAL A 111 17.20 -5.20 0.04
C VAL A 111 15.72 -5.26 -0.32
N LEU A 112 14.87 -5.05 0.68
CA LEU A 112 13.42 -4.87 0.50
C LEU A 112 13.08 -3.41 0.77
N PRO A 113 12.18 -2.79 0.00
CA PRO A 113 11.68 -1.45 0.31
C PRO A 113 10.88 -1.48 1.62
N PHE A 114 11.05 -0.46 2.48
CA PHE A 114 10.31 -0.35 3.74
C PHE A 114 8.80 -0.24 3.51
N GLU A 115 8.40 0.31 2.35
CA GLU A 115 7.01 0.44 1.92
C GLU A 115 6.29 -0.90 1.79
N LEU A 116 7.03 -2.01 1.63
CA LEU A 116 6.43 -3.35 1.62
C LEU A 116 5.70 -3.64 2.93
N GLY A 117 6.11 -3.03 4.05
CA GLY A 117 5.41 -3.12 5.33
C GLY A 117 3.98 -2.60 5.32
N LYS A 118 3.58 -1.79 4.32
CA LYS A 118 2.20 -1.35 4.13
C LYS A 118 1.26 -2.47 3.65
N LEU A 119 1.79 -3.60 3.19
CA LEU A 119 1.01 -4.75 2.74
C LEU A 119 0.47 -5.57 3.94
N PHE A 120 -0.36 -4.94 4.77
CA PHE A 120 -0.86 -5.54 6.02
C PHE A 120 -1.82 -6.73 5.81
N GLN A 121 -2.35 -6.92 4.60
CA GLN A 121 -3.17 -8.08 4.22
C GLN A 121 -2.35 -9.27 3.70
N LEU A 122 -1.04 -9.11 3.51
CA LEU A 122 -0.17 -10.14 2.97
C LEU A 122 -0.04 -11.31 3.94
N GLN A 123 -0.37 -12.50 3.47
CA GLN A 123 -0.34 -13.75 4.23
C GLN A 123 0.92 -14.55 3.90
N THR A 124 1.25 -14.62 2.61
CA THR A 124 2.38 -15.39 2.10
C THR A 124 3.36 -14.44 1.41
N LEU A 125 4.59 -14.44 1.90
CA LEU A 125 5.72 -13.75 1.28
C LEU A 125 6.81 -14.79 1.03
N GLY A 126 7.19 -15.01 -0.23
CA GLY A 126 8.25 -15.96 -0.59
C GLY A 126 9.57 -15.24 -0.88
N LEU A 127 10.59 -15.40 -0.04
CA LEU A 127 11.90 -14.73 -0.21
C LEU A 127 13.07 -15.70 -0.39
N LYS A 128 12.83 -17.01 -0.36
CA LYS A 128 13.89 -18.02 -0.38
C LYS A 128 14.74 -17.90 -1.64
N GLY A 129 16.05 -18.08 -1.52
CA GLY A 129 16.97 -18.02 -2.67
C GLY A 129 17.32 -16.60 -3.12
N ASN A 130 17.07 -15.58 -2.30
CA ASN A 130 17.57 -14.22 -2.51
C ASN A 130 18.78 -13.92 -1.62
N PRO A 131 19.77 -13.13 -2.10
CA PRO A 131 20.91 -12.68 -1.31
C PRO A 131 20.55 -11.50 -0.38
N LEU A 132 19.49 -11.65 0.41
CA LEU A 132 19.04 -10.64 1.38
C LEU A 132 20.00 -10.56 2.57
N ALA A 133 20.03 -9.40 3.23
CA ALA A 133 20.77 -9.21 4.46
C ALA A 133 20.37 -10.24 5.53
N GLN A 134 21.35 -10.70 6.31
CA GLN A 134 21.15 -11.75 7.31
C GLN A 134 20.09 -11.38 8.36
N GLU A 135 20.02 -10.10 8.75
CA GLU A 135 19.00 -9.59 9.68
C GLU A 135 17.58 -9.83 9.16
N ILE A 136 17.30 -9.47 7.90
CA ILE A 136 16.00 -9.68 7.25
C ILE A 136 15.67 -11.17 7.17
N MET A 137 16.66 -12.00 6.82
CA MET A 137 16.47 -13.44 6.74
C MET A 137 16.22 -14.09 8.10
N SER A 138 16.88 -13.63 9.17
CA SER A 138 16.63 -14.12 10.53
C SER A 138 15.21 -13.81 11.00
N LEU A 139 14.72 -12.59 10.77
CA LEU A 139 13.33 -12.22 11.08
C LEU A 139 12.31 -13.03 10.28
N TYR A 140 12.61 -13.29 9.01
CA TYR A 140 11.73 -14.06 8.13
C TYR A 140 11.67 -15.56 8.48
N GLN A 141 12.72 -16.12 9.09
CA GLN A 141 12.78 -17.54 9.49
C GLN A 141 12.04 -17.84 10.80
N GLU A 142 11.66 -16.82 11.56
CA GLU A 142 10.89 -16.99 12.79
C GLU A 142 9.44 -17.43 12.52
N PRO A 143 8.74 -18.00 13.52
CA PRO A 143 7.30 -18.24 13.41
C PRO A 143 6.55 -16.94 13.13
N ASP A 144 5.64 -16.98 12.15
CA ASP A 144 4.95 -15.79 11.60
C ASP A 144 5.90 -14.75 10.97
N GLY A 145 7.04 -15.23 10.43
CA GLY A 145 8.12 -14.42 9.89
C GLY A 145 7.69 -13.42 8.80
N THR A 146 6.71 -13.76 7.97
CA THR A 146 6.09 -12.81 7.03
C THR A 146 5.57 -11.57 7.76
N ARG A 147 4.71 -11.75 8.77
CA ARG A 147 4.10 -10.63 9.49
C ARG A 147 5.14 -9.87 10.32
N ARG A 148 6.08 -10.58 10.96
CA ARG A 148 7.19 -9.96 11.70
C ARG A 148 8.02 -9.06 10.80
N LEU A 149 8.40 -9.55 9.63
CA LEU A 149 9.17 -8.79 8.66
C LEU A 149 8.39 -7.56 8.16
N LEU A 150 7.12 -7.71 7.79
CA LEU A 150 6.29 -6.58 7.35
C LEU A 150 6.15 -5.52 8.45
N ASN A 151 5.95 -5.95 9.71
CA ASN A 151 5.89 -5.04 10.84
C ASN A 151 7.22 -4.30 11.06
N TYR A 152 8.34 -5.00 10.98
CA TYR A 152 9.67 -4.39 11.06
C TYR A 152 9.87 -3.35 9.95
N LEU A 153 9.50 -3.67 8.71
CA LEU A 153 9.62 -2.75 7.59
C LEU A 153 8.73 -1.51 7.78
N LEU A 154 7.49 -1.71 8.23
CA LEU A 154 6.54 -0.63 8.48
C LEU A 154 6.98 0.29 9.63
N ASP A 155 7.55 -0.26 10.69
CA ASP A 155 8.01 0.51 11.86
C ASP A 155 9.21 1.39 11.54
N ASN A 156 10.07 0.93 10.65
CA ASN A 156 11.25 1.65 10.17
C ASN A 156 10.97 2.58 8.97
N LEU A 157 9.76 2.53 8.39
CA LEU A 157 9.38 3.31 7.22
C LEU A 157 9.54 4.82 7.45
N ALA A 158 9.15 5.34 8.61
CA ALA A 158 9.27 6.78 8.90
C ALA A 158 10.73 7.27 8.92
N GLY A 159 11.68 6.42 9.34
CA GLY A 159 13.10 6.72 9.28
C GLY A 159 13.62 6.80 7.84
N ALA A 160 13.08 5.96 6.94
CA ALA A 160 13.40 5.95 5.52
C ALA A 160 12.75 7.13 4.76
N ILE A 161 11.51 7.51 5.11
CA ILE A 161 10.72 8.56 4.46
C ILE A 161 11.18 9.98 4.82
N LYS A 162 11.98 10.21 5.88
CA LYS A 162 12.57 11.54 6.20
C LYS A 162 13.35 12.20 5.05
N ARG A 163 13.56 11.52 3.92
CA ARG A 163 14.13 12.04 2.67
C ARG A 163 13.11 12.67 1.71
N GLN A 164 11.81 12.60 1.99
CA GLN A 164 10.76 13.32 1.24
C GLN A 164 9.90 14.17 2.19
N PRO A 165 9.53 15.40 1.82
CA PRO A 165 8.60 16.20 2.58
C PRO A 165 7.23 15.53 2.52
N THR A 166 6.83 14.83 3.58
CA THR A 166 5.44 14.44 3.76
C THR A 166 4.63 15.72 3.89
N GLU A 167 3.65 15.93 3.01
CA GLU A 167 2.64 16.97 3.18
C GLU A 167 2.03 16.79 4.57
N GLN A 168 2.27 17.75 5.45
CA GLN A 168 1.60 17.77 6.74
C GLN A 168 0.11 17.81 6.48
N PRO A 169 -0.73 17.08 7.25
CA PRO A 169 -2.16 17.21 7.12
C PRO A 169 -2.54 18.69 7.19
N PRO A 170 -3.50 19.14 6.37
CA PRO A 170 -3.88 20.55 6.34
C PRO A 170 -4.24 21.01 7.74
N ALA A 171 -3.82 22.22 8.09
CA ALA A 171 -4.16 22.81 9.37
C ALA A 171 -5.69 22.83 9.53
N ARG A 172 -6.19 22.45 10.72
CA ARG A 172 -7.62 22.56 10.98
C ARG A 172 -8.05 24.01 10.90
N GLN A 173 -9.16 24.24 10.21
CA GLN A 173 -9.78 25.55 10.08
C GLN A 173 -11.01 25.62 10.96
N TRP A 174 -11.21 26.78 11.59
CA TRP A 174 -12.44 27.07 12.33
C TRP A 174 -13.62 27.18 11.37
N ILE A 175 -14.73 26.54 11.73
CA ILE A 175 -15.98 26.63 10.98
C ILE A 175 -16.93 27.50 11.80
N ALA A 176 -17.32 28.65 11.25
CA ALA A 176 -18.33 29.51 11.85
C ALA A 176 -19.72 28.89 11.60
N LEU A 177 -20.44 28.57 12.68
CA LEU A 177 -21.79 27.98 12.59
C LEU A 177 -22.88 29.05 12.46
N ASN A 178 -22.75 30.14 13.22
CA ASN A 178 -23.70 31.23 13.27
C ASN A 178 -22.99 32.56 13.46
N GLU A 179 -23.51 33.61 12.84
CA GLU A 179 -23.09 34.98 13.11
C GLU A 179 -23.92 35.59 14.26
N PRO A 180 -23.32 36.46 15.08
CA PRO A 180 -24.03 37.13 16.16
C PRO A 180 -25.12 38.07 15.62
N ASP A 181 -26.36 37.86 16.06
CA ASP A 181 -27.50 38.73 15.75
C ASP A 181 -27.50 39.92 16.71
N ARG A 182 -27.46 41.15 16.17
CA ARG A 182 -27.45 42.40 16.96
C ARG A 182 -28.75 42.64 17.72
N THR A 183 -29.82 41.93 17.40
CA THR A 183 -31.14 42.09 18.03
C THR A 183 -31.32 41.24 19.29
N ARG A 184 -30.39 40.30 19.56
CA ARG A 184 -30.49 39.35 20.66
C ARG A 184 -29.17 39.25 21.41
N ALA A 185 -29.21 39.20 22.73
CA ALA A 185 -28.00 38.94 23.51
C ALA A 185 -27.44 37.55 23.16
N SER A 186 -26.26 37.51 22.55
CA SER A 186 -25.57 36.29 22.16
C SER A 186 -24.15 36.27 22.71
N ALA A 187 -23.70 35.12 23.21
CA ALA A 187 -22.31 34.88 23.58
C ALA A 187 -21.62 34.06 22.47
N LEU A 188 -20.44 34.50 22.05
CA LEU A 188 -19.59 33.73 21.13
C LEU A 188 -18.70 32.82 21.96
N PHE A 189 -18.63 31.54 21.58
CA PHE A 189 -17.67 30.59 22.13
C PHE A 189 -17.25 29.61 21.04
N SER A 190 -16.07 29.06 21.20
CA SER A 190 -15.44 28.11 20.31
C SER A 190 -15.56 26.70 20.90
N VAL A 191 -15.88 25.72 20.05
CA VAL A 191 -15.98 24.32 20.45
C VAL A 191 -15.03 23.47 19.62
N MET A 192 -14.13 22.76 20.27
CA MET A 192 -13.29 21.74 19.65
C MET A 192 -13.85 20.35 19.95
N CYS A 193 -14.22 19.61 18.92
CA CYS A 193 -14.60 18.20 19.03
C CYS A 193 -13.43 17.32 18.58
N TYR A 194 -12.97 16.42 19.45
CA TYR A 194 -11.83 15.54 19.17
C TYR A 194 -12.17 14.07 19.42
N ASN A 195 -11.99 13.23 18.41
CA ASN A 195 -12.14 11.78 18.53
C ASN A 195 -10.87 11.16 19.08
N VAL A 196 -10.93 10.59 20.28
CA VAL A 196 -9.81 9.89 20.91
C VAL A 196 -10.00 8.39 20.71
N LEU A 197 -9.08 7.78 19.95
CA LEU A 197 -9.01 6.33 19.83
C LEU A 197 -8.48 5.76 21.16
N CYS A 198 -9.30 4.99 21.86
CA CYS A 198 -8.88 4.33 23.10
C CYS A 198 -7.79 3.28 22.81
N ASP A 199 -6.81 3.16 23.71
CA ASP A 199 -5.66 2.26 23.55
C ASP A 199 -6.05 0.79 23.34
N LYS A 200 -7.09 0.33 24.05
CA LYS A 200 -7.67 -1.00 23.88
C LYS A 200 -8.09 -1.32 22.43
N TYR A 201 -8.42 -0.29 21.65
CA TYR A 201 -8.88 -0.42 20.26
C TYR A 201 -7.81 -0.01 19.24
N ALA A 202 -6.69 0.58 19.65
CA ALA A 202 -5.58 0.96 18.78
C ALA A 202 -4.68 -0.25 18.47
N THR A 203 -5.28 -1.36 18.04
CA THR A 203 -4.57 -2.61 17.78
C THR A 203 -4.16 -2.72 16.32
N ARG A 204 -3.07 -3.45 16.03
CA ARG A 204 -2.65 -3.76 14.66
C ARG A 204 -3.66 -4.61 13.88
N GLN A 205 -4.56 -5.31 14.57
CA GLN A 205 -5.63 -6.07 13.90
C GLN A 205 -6.60 -5.11 13.20
N LEU A 206 -6.89 -3.96 13.80
CA LEU A 206 -7.78 -2.94 13.22
C LEU A 206 -7.02 -1.92 12.37
N TYR A 207 -5.76 -1.62 12.75
CA TYR A 207 -4.93 -0.56 12.15
C TYR A 207 -3.62 -1.13 11.60
N GLY A 208 -3.69 -2.22 10.82
CA GLY A 208 -2.52 -2.94 10.31
C GLY A 208 -1.59 -2.10 9.42
N TYR A 209 -2.13 -1.06 8.78
CA TYR A 209 -1.38 -0.09 7.98
C TYR A 209 -0.55 0.92 8.80
N CYS A 210 -0.75 0.97 10.13
CA CYS A 210 -0.14 1.96 11.00
C CYS A 210 1.09 1.37 11.71
N PRO A 211 2.24 2.07 11.75
CA PRO A 211 3.39 1.67 12.56
C PRO A 211 3.05 1.48 14.05
N SER A 212 3.75 0.58 14.74
CA SER A 212 3.50 0.25 16.15
C SER A 212 3.71 1.45 17.08
N TRP A 213 4.76 2.24 16.82
CA TRP A 213 5.03 3.46 17.57
C TRP A 213 3.89 4.49 17.42
N ALA A 214 3.21 4.53 16.27
CA ALA A 214 2.12 5.46 16.01
C ALA A 214 0.82 5.02 16.71
N LEU A 215 0.67 3.71 17.00
CA LEU A 215 -0.46 3.17 17.77
C LEU A 215 -0.25 3.28 19.28
N ASN A 216 0.98 3.45 19.75
CA ASN A 216 1.29 3.60 21.17
C ASN A 216 0.54 4.80 21.80
N TRP A 217 -0.11 4.58 22.94
CA TRP A 217 -0.87 5.63 23.63
C TRP A 217 -0.05 6.86 23.98
N GLU A 218 1.16 6.71 24.52
CA GLU A 218 1.98 7.86 24.93
C GLU A 218 2.38 8.72 23.74
N TYR A 219 2.68 8.08 22.60
CA TYR A 219 2.93 8.79 21.34
C TYR A 219 1.71 9.59 20.88
N ARG A 220 0.54 8.96 20.84
CA ARG A 220 -0.71 9.61 20.41
C ARG A 220 -1.14 10.71 21.37
N LYS A 221 -1.09 10.45 22.68
CA LYS A 221 -1.42 11.39 23.75
C LYS A 221 -0.62 12.68 23.63
N LYS A 222 0.68 12.60 23.37
CA LYS A 222 1.53 13.78 23.18
C LYS A 222 1.00 14.68 22.05
N SER A 223 0.68 14.09 20.90
CA SER A 223 0.15 14.83 19.74
C SER A 223 -1.24 15.41 20.00
N ILE A 224 -2.12 14.62 20.62
CA ILE A 224 -3.48 15.06 21.00
C ILE A 224 -3.42 16.25 21.97
N MET A 225 -2.58 16.17 23.00
CA MET A 225 -2.41 17.24 23.98
C MET A 225 -1.84 18.50 23.33
N GLN A 226 -0.84 18.37 22.45
CA GLN A 226 -0.28 19.50 21.72
C GLN A 226 -1.36 20.19 20.87
N GLU A 227 -2.21 19.43 20.20
CA GLU A 227 -3.28 19.97 19.37
C GLU A 227 -4.36 20.68 20.20
N ILE A 228 -4.81 20.07 21.28
CA ILE A 228 -5.78 20.67 22.22
C ILE A 228 -5.25 22.00 22.77
N LEU A 229 -3.98 22.03 23.18
CA LEU A 229 -3.34 23.24 23.71
C LEU A 229 -3.12 24.31 22.64
N THR A 230 -2.97 23.93 21.37
CA THR A 230 -2.77 24.89 20.27
C THR A 230 -4.10 25.51 19.80
N CYS A 231 -5.20 24.76 19.89
CA CYS A 231 -6.51 25.23 19.41
C CYS A 231 -7.13 26.34 20.28
N ASN A 232 -6.78 26.46 21.56
CA ASN A 232 -7.35 27.48 22.48
C ASN A 232 -8.89 27.58 22.44
N ALA A 233 -9.58 26.44 22.37
CA ALA A 233 -11.05 26.41 22.35
C ALA A 233 -11.63 26.69 23.75
N ASP A 234 -12.77 27.38 23.80
CA ASP A 234 -13.49 27.66 25.06
C ASP A 234 -14.09 26.38 25.65
N ILE A 235 -14.55 25.47 24.78
CA ILE A 235 -15.12 24.17 25.15
C ILE A 235 -14.42 23.07 24.34
N ILE A 236 -13.96 22.03 25.03
CA ILE A 236 -13.37 20.85 24.41
C ILE A 236 -14.26 19.64 24.67
N SER A 237 -14.75 19.02 23.60
CA SER A 237 -15.51 17.77 23.63
C SER A 237 -14.63 16.61 23.17
N LEU A 238 -14.26 15.73 24.10
CA LEU A 238 -13.50 14.52 23.79
C LEU A 238 -14.44 13.33 23.61
N GLN A 239 -14.51 12.80 22.39
CA GLN A 239 -15.30 11.64 22.06
C GLN A 239 -14.43 10.39 22.12
N VAL A 240 -14.60 9.59 23.17
CA VAL A 240 -13.97 8.26 23.26
C VAL A 240 -14.87 7.27 22.52
N ARG A 241 -14.51 6.94 21.27
CA ARG A 241 -15.23 5.91 20.52
C ARG A 241 -14.92 4.54 21.12
N LEU A 242 -15.83 4.05 21.96
CA LEU A 242 -15.94 2.62 22.27
C LEU A 242 -16.59 1.97 21.06
N PHE A 243 -15.82 1.36 20.17
CA PHE A 243 -16.39 0.54 19.11
C PHE A 243 -17.19 -0.60 19.79
N ARG A 244 -18.52 -0.53 19.75
CA ARG A 244 -19.36 -1.71 19.84
C ARG A 244 -19.41 -2.30 18.43
N PRO A 245 -18.83 -3.48 18.16
CA PRO A 245 -19.08 -4.15 16.89
C PRO A 245 -20.57 -4.48 16.82
N THR A 246 -21.23 -4.02 15.76
CA THR A 246 -22.53 -4.53 15.30
C THR A 246 -22.33 -5.83 14.55
#